data_AF-A0A9E0NWL7-F1
#
_entry.id   AF-A0A9E0NWL7-F1
#
_cell.length_a   1.000
_cell.length_b   1.000
_cell.length_c   1.000
_cell.angle_alpha   90.00
_cell.angle_beta   90.00
_cell.angle_gamma   90.00
#
_symmetry.space_group_name_H-M   'P 1'
#
loop_
_entity.id
_entity.type
_entity.pdbx_description
1 polymer ?
#
loop_
_entity_poly.entity_id
_entity_poly.type
_entity_poly.pdbx_seq_one_letter_code
_entity_poly.pdbx_strand_id
1 'polypeptide(L)'
;PDSFVISIDRMKEDEGRYTSAKKSTLDVRVKVAWCAGINRLYFLYEAYDNYWRFSENSLNTDIFEVVVDGNCSGGPFIDRFFPGKKTDVWQSWFNFHGCHAQNYHIFTPPHKEDWCMLWGPQVWLKEKPYADYAYKYHFKEGKPGKLTLEFYLTPFDHADAAGPQKSKPTILQENKHVGLCWAVIDYDADPQNKDGFWNLSSEHTMYGNADYLLKMRLMPLIKNKKP
;
A
#
# COMPACT_ATOMS: atom_id res chain seq x y z
N PRO A 1 15.70 12.58 0.69
CA PRO A 1 17.08 12.14 1.00
C PRO A 1 17.15 10.62 1.16
N ASP A 2 18.31 10.00 0.96
CA ASP A 2 18.44 8.53 1.10
C ASP A 2 18.31 8.04 2.53
N SER A 3 18.53 8.92 3.51
CA SER A 3 18.28 8.63 4.94
C SER A 3 16.82 8.32 5.28
N PHE A 4 15.87 8.56 4.37
CA PHE A 4 14.44 8.27 4.53
C PHE A 4 13.99 7.06 3.71
N VAL A 5 14.92 6.33 3.07
CA VAL A 5 14.59 5.10 2.36
C VAL A 5 14.32 3.99 3.35
N ILE A 6 13.19 3.32 3.18
CA ILE A 6 12.93 2.00 3.74
C ILE A 6 13.13 1.00 2.59
N SER A 7 14.19 0.21 2.67
CA SER A 7 14.55 -0.80 1.65
C SER A 7 14.01 -2.18 2.00
N ILE A 8 14.09 -3.10 1.04
CA ILE A 8 13.77 -4.52 1.24
C ILE A 8 14.56 -5.18 2.39
N ASP A 9 15.71 -4.64 2.78
CA ASP A 9 16.49 -5.13 3.94
C ASP A 9 15.76 -4.95 5.28
N ARG A 10 14.72 -4.12 5.31
CA ARG A 10 13.84 -3.92 6.48
C ARG A 10 12.60 -4.80 6.43
N MET A 11 12.40 -5.55 5.35
CA MET A 11 11.25 -6.40 5.12
C MET A 11 11.61 -7.86 5.39
N LYS A 12 10.60 -8.68 5.68
CA LYS A 12 10.73 -10.11 5.95
C LYS A 12 9.91 -10.87 4.91
N GLU A 13 10.48 -11.92 4.35
CA GLU A 13 9.70 -12.90 3.59
C GLU A 13 8.91 -13.78 4.58
N ASP A 14 7.60 -13.84 4.44
CA ASP A 14 6.72 -14.41 5.46
C ASP A 14 6.00 -15.72 5.07
N GLU A 15 6.28 -16.27 3.88
CA GLU A 15 5.82 -17.61 3.46
C GLU A 15 6.91 -18.70 3.59
N GLY A 16 8.13 -18.33 4.00
CA GLY A 16 9.22 -19.27 4.31
C GLY A 16 10.03 -19.74 3.11
N ARG A 17 9.89 -19.09 1.96
CA ARG A 17 10.64 -19.37 0.72
C ARG A 17 12.07 -18.88 0.79
N TYR A 18 12.30 -17.74 1.44
CA TYR A 18 13.61 -17.10 1.51
C TYR A 18 13.96 -16.68 2.94
N THR A 19 15.21 -16.92 3.35
CA THR A 19 15.71 -16.45 4.64
C THR A 19 16.13 -14.98 4.63
N SER A 20 16.36 -14.41 3.45
CA SER A 20 16.75 -13.02 3.25
C SER A 20 16.55 -12.58 1.80
N ALA A 21 16.32 -11.28 1.59
CA ALA A 21 16.23 -10.69 0.25
C ALA A 21 17.53 -10.84 -0.53
N LYS A 22 17.42 -11.27 -1.79
CA LYS A 22 18.49 -11.24 -2.77
C LYS A 22 18.19 -10.11 -3.75
N LYS A 23 18.90 -8.99 -3.63
CA LYS A 23 18.68 -7.80 -4.48
C LYS A 23 18.89 -8.00 -5.98
N SER A 24 19.48 -9.13 -6.38
CA SER A 24 19.57 -9.55 -7.77
C SER A 24 18.28 -10.18 -8.30
N THR A 25 17.37 -10.57 -7.42
CA THR A 25 16.01 -11.04 -7.75
C THR A 25 15.08 -9.84 -7.60
N LEU A 26 14.87 -9.38 -6.37
CA LEU A 26 14.01 -8.26 -6.03
C LEU A 26 14.76 -7.26 -5.15
N ASP A 27 14.79 -5.98 -5.55
CA ASP A 27 15.32 -4.87 -4.73
C ASP A 27 14.31 -3.73 -4.70
N VAL A 28 13.81 -3.42 -3.52
CA VAL A 28 12.74 -2.44 -3.31
C VAL A 28 13.23 -1.32 -2.40
N ARG A 29 12.89 -0.09 -2.77
CA ARG A 29 13.18 1.13 -2.03
C ARG A 29 11.93 1.99 -2.00
N VAL A 30 11.46 2.33 -0.80
CA VAL A 30 10.28 3.18 -0.61
C VAL A 30 10.66 4.43 0.17
N LYS A 31 10.21 5.59 -0.32
CA LYS A 31 10.20 6.85 0.44
C LYS A 31 8.76 7.31 0.58
N VAL A 32 8.41 7.78 1.78
CA VAL A 32 7.09 8.34 2.06
C VAL A 32 7.25 9.75 2.59
N ALA A 33 6.53 10.69 2.00
CA ALA A 33 6.47 12.08 2.41
C ALA A 33 5.02 12.48 2.69
N TRP A 34 4.82 13.60 3.37
CA TRP A 34 3.49 14.14 3.63
C TRP A 34 3.51 15.66 3.41
N CYS A 35 2.36 16.22 3.06
CA CYS A 35 2.21 17.67 2.87
C CYS A 35 1.13 18.21 3.81
N ALA A 36 1.47 19.22 4.59
CA ALA A 36 0.50 19.91 5.43
C ALA A 36 -0.53 20.65 4.58
N GLY A 37 -1.80 20.61 4.99
CA GLY A 37 -2.89 21.34 4.36
C GLY A 37 -3.51 20.67 3.11
N ILE A 38 -2.87 19.64 2.54
CA ILE A 38 -3.41 18.89 1.38
C ILE A 38 -3.90 17.48 1.81
N ASN A 39 -3.56 17.03 3.03
CA ASN A 39 -3.90 15.70 3.56
C ASN A 39 -3.49 14.55 2.63
N ARG A 40 -2.27 14.61 2.08
CA ARG A 40 -1.73 13.57 1.20
C ARG A 40 -0.45 12.96 1.76
N LEU A 41 -0.37 11.64 1.66
CA LEU A 41 0.86 10.87 1.75
C LEU A 41 1.37 10.64 0.33
N TYR A 42 2.61 11.04 0.06
CA TYR A 42 3.28 10.86 -1.22
C TYR A 42 4.27 9.71 -1.12
N PHE A 43 4.25 8.83 -2.10
CA PHE A 43 5.07 7.64 -2.16
C PHE A 43 5.95 7.69 -3.39
N LEU A 44 7.22 7.35 -3.21
CA LEU A 44 8.14 6.98 -4.27
C LEU A 44 8.55 5.53 -4.03
N TYR A 45 8.03 4.64 -4.88
CA TYR A 45 8.37 3.23 -4.95
C TYR A 45 9.34 3.02 -6.10
N GLU A 46 10.55 2.59 -5.79
CA GLU A 46 11.58 2.22 -6.77
C GLU A 46 11.89 0.75 -6.58
N ALA A 47 11.67 -0.06 -7.62
CA ALA A 47 11.89 -1.49 -7.57
C ALA A 47 12.68 -1.98 -8.79
N TYR A 48 13.59 -2.91 -8.53
CA TYR A 48 14.14 -3.81 -9.53
C TYR A 48 13.55 -5.20 -9.30
N ASP A 49 13.23 -5.88 -10.39
CA ASP A 49 12.84 -7.29 -10.41
C ASP A 49 13.62 -8.03 -11.51
N ASN A 50 13.93 -9.31 -11.30
CA ASN A 50 14.47 -10.21 -12.30
C ASN A 50 13.41 -10.70 -13.29
N TYR A 51 12.13 -10.67 -12.92
CA TYR A 51 11.03 -11.04 -13.77
C TYR A 51 9.77 -10.25 -13.37
N TRP A 52 9.28 -9.40 -14.28
CA TRP A 52 8.02 -8.70 -14.06
C TRP A 52 6.83 -9.48 -14.61
N ARG A 53 5.83 -9.77 -13.78
CA ARG A 53 4.53 -10.35 -14.13
C ARG A 53 3.41 -9.34 -13.96
N PHE A 54 2.81 -8.87 -15.06
CA PHE A 54 1.79 -7.80 -15.02
C PHE A 54 0.76 -7.82 -16.16
N SER A 55 0.92 -8.72 -17.13
CA SER A 55 0.06 -8.73 -18.33
C SER A 55 -1.30 -9.38 -18.09
N GLU A 56 -1.42 -10.23 -17.07
CA GLU A 56 -2.65 -10.90 -16.69
C GLU A 56 -3.53 -9.95 -15.87
N ASN A 57 -4.81 -9.79 -16.22
CA ASN A 57 -5.74 -8.99 -15.43
C ASN A 57 -6.27 -9.77 -14.22
N SER A 58 -5.39 -10.09 -13.27
CA SER A 58 -5.69 -10.83 -12.05
C SER A 58 -4.81 -10.37 -10.88
N LEU A 59 -5.05 -10.86 -9.67
CA LEU A 59 -4.18 -10.59 -8.51
C LEU A 59 -2.91 -11.47 -8.49
N ASN A 60 -2.73 -12.31 -9.50
CA ASN A 60 -1.53 -13.13 -9.67
C ASN A 60 -0.52 -12.41 -10.56
N THR A 61 -0.18 -11.19 -10.16
CA THR A 61 0.79 -10.28 -10.79
C THR A 61 1.59 -9.60 -9.69
N ASP A 62 2.69 -8.94 -10.04
CA ASP A 62 3.52 -8.24 -9.07
C ASP A 62 2.76 -7.04 -8.51
N ILE A 63 2.67 -7.01 -7.19
CA ILE A 63 1.85 -6.05 -6.45
C ILE A 63 2.66 -5.39 -5.36
N PHE A 64 2.54 -4.07 -5.27
CA PHE A 64 2.90 -3.29 -4.09
C PHE A 64 1.63 -3.05 -3.25
N GLU A 65 1.48 -3.79 -2.15
CA GLU A 65 0.35 -3.68 -1.24
C GLU A 65 0.63 -2.62 -0.17
N VAL A 66 -0.21 -1.60 -0.04
CA VAL A 66 -0.06 -0.52 0.95
C VAL A 66 -1.30 -0.41 1.83
N VAL A 67 -1.10 -0.37 3.14
CA VAL A 67 -2.18 -0.17 4.13
C VAL A 67 -1.96 1.11 4.91
N VAL A 68 -2.99 1.96 4.99
CA VAL A 68 -2.96 3.23 5.73
C VAL A 68 -4.09 3.28 6.77
N ASP A 69 -3.73 3.53 8.02
CA ASP A 69 -4.64 3.85 9.14
C ASP A 69 -4.29 5.26 9.66
N GLY A 70 -5.05 6.25 9.21
CA GLY A 70 -4.68 7.65 9.37
C GLY A 70 -4.71 8.19 10.80
N ASN A 71 -5.45 7.55 11.71
CA ASN A 71 -5.53 7.95 13.12
C ASN A 71 -4.99 6.90 14.10
N CYS A 72 -4.34 5.84 13.59
CA CYS A 72 -3.87 4.71 14.40
C CYS A 72 -5.03 4.08 15.22
N SER A 73 -6.20 3.93 14.61
CA SER A 73 -7.36 3.31 15.23
C SER A 73 -7.12 1.83 15.59
N GLY A 74 -6.26 1.14 14.84
CA GLY A 74 -5.96 -0.27 15.08
C GLY A 74 -7.14 -1.20 14.76
N GLY A 75 -6.97 -2.46 15.10
CA GLY A 75 -7.99 -3.50 14.95
C GLY A 75 -8.27 -3.95 13.50
N PRO A 76 -9.08 -5.00 13.35
CA PRO A 76 -9.45 -5.54 12.05
C PRO A 76 -10.22 -4.51 11.20
N PHE A 77 -9.98 -4.51 9.90
CA PHE A 77 -10.65 -3.62 8.93
C PHE A 77 -11.14 -4.35 7.67
N ILE A 78 -11.08 -5.69 7.66
CA ILE A 78 -11.64 -6.52 6.59
C ILE A 78 -12.57 -7.59 7.16
N ASP A 79 -13.54 -7.99 6.36
CA ASP A 79 -14.56 -8.94 6.77
C ASP A 79 -13.97 -10.27 7.30
N ARG A 80 -12.87 -10.77 6.73
CA ARG A 80 -12.18 -12.00 7.18
C ARG A 80 -11.84 -11.97 8.68
N PHE A 81 -11.55 -10.81 9.24
CA PHE A 81 -11.17 -10.61 10.64
C PHE A 81 -12.23 -9.89 11.46
N PHE A 82 -13.49 -9.85 10.98
CA PHE A 82 -14.56 -9.11 11.64
C PHE A 82 -14.73 -9.53 13.12
N PRO A 83 -14.71 -8.58 14.08
CA PRO A 83 -14.77 -8.87 15.50
C PRO A 83 -16.22 -9.12 15.93
N GLY A 84 -16.75 -10.30 15.61
CA GLY A 84 -18.09 -10.72 16.04
C GLY A 84 -18.81 -11.61 15.03
N LYS A 85 -20.09 -11.86 15.31
CA LYS A 85 -20.94 -12.66 14.42
C LYS A 85 -21.37 -11.81 13.22
N LYS A 86 -21.01 -12.24 12.01
CA LYS A 86 -21.55 -11.67 10.77
C LYS A 86 -23.03 -12.04 10.66
N THR A 87 -23.90 -11.04 10.59
CA THR A 87 -25.35 -11.22 10.34
C THR A 87 -25.70 -11.06 8.87
N ASP A 88 -24.96 -10.20 8.17
CA ASP A 88 -25.05 -9.99 6.72
C ASP A 88 -23.65 -9.66 6.16
N VAL A 89 -23.22 -10.43 5.16
CA VAL A 89 -21.91 -10.28 4.51
C VAL A 89 -21.81 -8.96 3.76
N TRP A 90 -22.88 -8.53 3.08
CA TRP A 90 -22.87 -7.28 2.31
C TRP A 90 -22.83 -6.08 3.22
N GLN A 91 -23.62 -6.09 4.30
CA GLN A 91 -23.57 -5.03 5.30
C GLN A 91 -22.20 -4.95 5.97
N SER A 92 -21.58 -6.10 6.26
CA SER A 92 -20.21 -6.14 6.79
C SER A 92 -19.22 -5.58 5.76
N TRP A 93 -19.35 -5.94 4.49
CA TRP A 93 -18.46 -5.41 3.45
C TRP A 93 -18.60 -3.90 3.27
N PHE A 94 -19.84 -3.39 3.13
CA PHE A 94 -20.09 -1.96 2.91
C PHE A 94 -19.74 -1.05 4.08
N ASN A 95 -19.95 -1.51 5.31
CA ASN A 95 -19.85 -0.65 6.50
C ASN A 95 -18.60 -0.89 7.35
N PHE A 96 -17.80 -1.92 7.04
CA PHE A 96 -16.60 -2.26 7.81
C PHE A 96 -15.35 -2.36 6.94
N HIS A 97 -15.46 -3.00 5.77
CA HIS A 97 -14.29 -3.27 4.94
C HIS A 97 -13.66 -1.97 4.43
N GLY A 98 -12.41 -1.71 4.81
CA GLY A 98 -11.67 -0.52 4.35
C GLY A 98 -12.09 0.79 5.02
N CYS A 99 -13.03 0.78 5.97
CA CYS A 99 -13.64 2.00 6.48
C CYS A 99 -12.69 2.83 7.35
N HIS A 100 -12.01 2.23 8.34
CA HIS A 100 -11.12 2.99 9.25
C HIS A 100 -9.64 2.92 8.85
N ALA A 101 -9.25 1.89 8.09
CA ALA A 101 -7.95 1.72 7.47
C ALA A 101 -8.14 1.21 6.04
N GLN A 102 -7.33 1.70 5.10
CA GLN A 102 -7.49 1.45 3.67
C GLN A 102 -6.32 0.62 3.12
N ASN A 103 -6.62 -0.49 2.44
CA ASN A 103 -5.64 -1.37 1.79
C ASN A 103 -5.73 -1.26 0.25
N TYR A 104 -4.61 -0.90 -0.35
CA TYR A 104 -4.40 -0.67 -1.78
C TYR A 104 -3.46 -1.75 -2.32
N HIS A 105 -3.97 -2.64 -3.18
CA HIS A 105 -3.15 -3.53 -4.00
C HIS A 105 -2.77 -2.79 -5.28
N ILE A 106 -1.58 -2.20 -5.31
CA ILE A 106 -1.11 -1.42 -6.45
C ILE A 106 -0.36 -2.34 -7.41
N PHE A 107 -0.83 -2.42 -8.65
CA PHE A 107 -0.21 -3.25 -9.68
C PHE A 107 1.12 -2.64 -10.13
N THR A 108 2.15 -3.45 -10.33
CA THR A 108 3.46 -2.96 -10.76
C THR A 108 4.00 -3.78 -11.93
N PRO A 109 3.91 -3.32 -13.20
CA PRO A 109 3.13 -2.18 -13.76
C PRO A 109 1.58 -2.26 -13.67
N PRO A 110 0.84 -1.19 -14.05
CA PRO A 110 -0.63 -1.16 -13.99
C PRO A 110 -1.32 -2.01 -15.08
N HIS A 111 -2.54 -2.46 -14.80
CA HIS A 111 -3.39 -3.15 -15.77
C HIS A 111 -4.14 -2.13 -16.64
N LYS A 112 -3.51 -1.68 -17.73
CA LYS A 112 -4.00 -0.58 -18.57
C LYS A 112 -4.21 0.69 -17.73
N GLU A 113 -5.44 1.19 -17.64
CA GLU A 113 -5.82 2.37 -16.87
C GLU A 113 -6.09 2.06 -15.38
N ASP A 114 -6.19 0.78 -15.01
CA ASP A 114 -6.38 0.36 -13.63
C ASP A 114 -5.05 0.07 -12.95
N TRP A 115 -4.65 0.96 -12.05
CA TRP A 115 -3.40 0.88 -11.31
C TRP A 115 -3.52 0.18 -9.96
N CYS A 116 -4.74 0.00 -9.45
CA CYS A 116 -4.91 -0.46 -8.08
C CYS A 116 -6.26 -1.15 -7.84
N MET A 117 -6.22 -2.32 -7.21
CA MET A 117 -7.39 -2.92 -6.58
C MET A 117 -7.49 -2.44 -5.12
N LEU A 118 -8.68 -1.96 -4.74
CA LEU A 118 -9.01 -1.59 -3.37
C LEU A 118 -9.77 -2.73 -2.71
N TRP A 119 -9.33 -3.16 -1.52
CA TRP A 119 -9.99 -4.23 -0.77
C TRP A 119 -11.42 -3.84 -0.34
N GLY A 120 -11.60 -2.57 0.04
CA GLY A 120 -12.89 -2.02 0.40
C GLY A 120 -13.72 -1.55 -0.80
N PRO A 121 -15.04 -1.35 -0.61
CA PRO A 121 -15.95 -0.85 -1.65
C PRO A 121 -15.73 0.62 -2.04
N GLN A 122 -14.82 1.34 -1.37
CA GLN A 122 -14.57 2.77 -1.56
C GLN A 122 -13.72 3.05 -2.81
N VAL A 123 -14.13 2.54 -3.97
CA VAL A 123 -13.37 2.63 -5.24
C VAL A 123 -12.99 4.06 -5.63
N TRP A 124 -13.76 5.05 -5.18
CA TRP A 124 -13.47 6.47 -5.37
C TRP A 124 -12.12 6.92 -4.74
N LEU A 125 -11.57 6.17 -3.78
CA LEU A 125 -10.27 6.48 -3.15
C LEU A 125 -9.09 6.39 -4.12
N LYS A 126 -9.18 5.56 -5.17
CA LYS A 126 -8.09 5.40 -6.15
C LYS A 126 -8.15 6.42 -7.30
N GLU A 127 -9.07 7.38 -7.22
CA GLU A 127 -9.32 8.41 -8.25
C GLU A 127 -8.96 9.82 -7.74
N LYS A 128 -8.83 10.78 -8.66
CA LYS A 128 -8.65 12.19 -8.31
C LYS A 128 -9.91 12.72 -7.60
N PRO A 129 -9.75 13.57 -6.55
CA PRO A 129 -8.52 14.17 -6.05
C PRO A 129 -7.82 13.35 -4.93
N TYR A 130 -8.28 12.15 -4.62
CA TYR A 130 -7.88 11.36 -3.44
C TYR A 130 -6.61 10.55 -3.67
N ALA A 131 -6.43 10.07 -4.89
CA ALA A 131 -5.18 9.48 -5.36
C ALA A 131 -4.84 9.96 -6.78
N ASP A 132 -3.57 9.78 -7.15
CA ASP A 132 -3.05 9.88 -8.51
C ASP A 132 -1.73 9.10 -8.56
N TYR A 133 -1.32 8.70 -9.75
CA TYR A 133 -0.15 7.85 -9.94
C TYR A 133 0.60 8.17 -11.23
N ALA A 134 1.88 7.82 -11.27
CA ALA A 134 2.72 7.87 -12.44
C ALA A 134 3.75 6.74 -12.40
N TYR A 135 3.93 6.05 -13.52
CA TYR A 135 4.92 4.99 -13.67
C TYR A 135 6.02 5.39 -14.66
N LYS A 136 7.22 4.88 -14.43
CA LYS A 136 8.33 4.89 -15.38
C LYS A 136 8.99 3.52 -15.41
N TYR A 137 8.87 2.83 -16.53
CA TYR A 137 9.51 1.54 -16.81
C TYR A 137 9.67 1.33 -18.32
N HIS A 138 10.55 0.41 -18.73
CA HIS A 138 10.85 0.15 -20.16
C HIS A 138 10.92 -1.35 -20.50
N PHE A 139 10.72 -2.23 -19.52
CA PHE A 139 10.79 -3.68 -19.70
C PHE A 139 9.49 -4.23 -20.29
N LYS A 140 9.52 -5.51 -20.66
CA LYS A 140 8.35 -6.30 -21.07
C LYS A 140 8.10 -7.39 -20.01
N GLU A 141 6.90 -7.98 -20.03
CA GLU A 141 6.57 -9.17 -19.24
C GLU A 141 7.71 -10.20 -19.28
N GLY A 142 8.05 -10.73 -18.10
CA GLY A 142 9.06 -11.76 -17.91
C GLY A 142 10.49 -11.35 -18.19
N LYS A 143 10.78 -10.04 -18.24
CA LYS A 143 12.13 -9.49 -18.37
C LYS A 143 12.54 -8.76 -17.10
N PRO A 144 13.84 -8.80 -16.74
CA PRO A 144 14.35 -8.00 -15.64
C PRO A 144 14.26 -6.52 -15.97
N GLY A 145 14.09 -5.68 -14.95
CA GLY A 145 14.04 -4.25 -15.16
C GLY A 145 13.74 -3.45 -13.92
N LYS A 146 13.85 -2.12 -14.06
CA LYS A 146 13.52 -1.17 -13.01
C LYS A 146 12.17 -0.51 -13.29
N LEU A 147 11.36 -0.40 -12.25
CA LEU A 147 10.12 0.34 -12.21
C LEU A 147 10.26 1.45 -11.16
N THR A 148 9.88 2.66 -11.54
CA THR A 148 9.62 3.76 -10.61
C THR A 148 8.13 4.06 -10.64
N LEU A 149 7.51 4.08 -9.48
CA LEU A 149 6.12 4.45 -9.26
C LEU A 149 6.09 5.61 -8.27
N GLU A 150 5.51 6.73 -8.68
CA GLU A 150 5.17 7.85 -7.82
C GLU A 150 3.65 7.92 -7.69
N PHE A 151 3.14 8.04 -6.48
CA PHE A 151 1.71 8.20 -6.24
C PHE A 151 1.44 8.98 -4.97
N TYR A 152 0.21 9.43 -4.80
CA TYR A 152 -0.25 9.91 -3.51
C TYR A 152 -1.55 9.24 -3.09
N LEU A 153 -1.76 9.17 -1.77
CA LEU A 153 -2.99 8.70 -1.15
C LEU A 153 -3.49 9.75 -0.17
N THR A 154 -4.81 9.94 -0.12
CA THR A 154 -5.49 10.75 0.89
C THR A 154 -6.08 9.80 1.94
N PRO A 155 -5.54 9.77 3.18
CA PRO A 155 -6.06 8.90 4.23
C PRO A 155 -7.38 9.41 4.81
N PHE A 156 -8.21 8.47 5.23
CA PHE A 156 -9.50 8.73 5.88
C PHE A 156 -9.59 7.99 7.22
N ASP A 157 -9.98 8.71 8.27
CA ASP A 157 -10.35 8.12 9.56
C ASP A 157 -11.67 7.33 9.45
N HIS A 158 -12.48 7.68 8.44
CA HIS A 158 -13.64 6.91 8.00
C HIS A 158 -13.86 7.10 6.49
N ALA A 159 -13.77 6.05 5.69
CA ALA A 159 -14.08 6.02 4.27
C ALA A 159 -15.42 5.28 4.04
N ASP A 160 -16.45 6.02 3.66
CA ASP A 160 -17.79 5.49 3.40
C ASP A 160 -17.90 5.04 1.93
N ALA A 161 -18.51 3.87 1.71
CA ALA A 161 -18.75 3.33 0.37
C ALA A 161 -19.58 4.26 -0.52
N ALA A 162 -20.48 5.04 0.06
CA ALA A 162 -21.33 6.00 -0.64
C ALA A 162 -20.60 7.28 -1.08
N GLY A 163 -19.34 7.48 -0.65
CA GLY A 163 -18.49 8.54 -1.18
C GLY A 163 -17.89 9.49 -0.14
N PRO A 164 -17.08 10.44 -0.62
CA PRO A 164 -16.30 11.35 0.23
C PRO A 164 -17.15 12.26 1.12
N GLN A 165 -18.37 12.61 0.70
CA GLN A 165 -19.30 13.47 1.44
C GLN A 165 -19.82 12.84 2.74
N LYS A 166 -19.76 11.50 2.86
CA LYS A 166 -20.07 10.76 4.10
C LYS A 166 -18.81 10.29 4.84
N SER A 167 -17.64 10.59 4.28
CA SER A 167 -16.36 10.17 4.79
C SER A 167 -15.76 11.25 5.70
N LYS A 168 -14.81 10.84 6.55
CA LYS A 168 -14.04 11.72 7.43
C LYS A 168 -12.56 11.63 7.06
N PRO A 169 -12.01 12.62 6.32
CA PRO A 169 -10.60 12.66 6.01
C PRO A 169 -9.75 12.68 7.28
N THR A 170 -8.61 12.01 7.23
CA THR A 170 -7.59 12.14 8.26
C THR A 170 -6.97 13.53 8.16
N ILE A 171 -6.87 14.22 9.30
CA ILE A 171 -6.11 15.48 9.39
C ILE A 171 -4.64 15.13 9.58
N LEU A 172 -3.80 15.38 8.58
CA LEU A 172 -2.35 15.20 8.65
C LEU A 172 -1.70 16.48 9.18
N GLN A 173 -0.92 16.34 10.26
CA GLN A 173 -0.25 17.45 10.93
C GLN A 173 1.09 17.01 11.51
N GLU A 174 1.98 17.97 11.75
CA GLU A 174 3.32 17.69 12.28
C GLU A 174 3.24 16.86 13.56
N ASN A 175 4.12 15.87 13.68
CA ASN A 175 4.26 14.96 14.82
C ASN A 175 3.06 14.03 15.08
N LYS A 176 2.00 14.09 14.27
CA LYS A 176 0.94 13.07 14.30
C LYS A 176 1.55 11.71 13.91
N HIS A 177 1.00 10.65 14.50
CA HIS A 177 1.30 9.28 14.07
C HIS A 177 0.21 8.77 13.14
N VAL A 178 0.63 8.00 12.14
CA VAL A 178 -0.23 7.23 11.24
C VAL A 178 0.21 5.77 11.29
N GLY A 179 -0.73 4.84 11.21
CA GLY A 179 -0.44 3.44 10.92
C GLY A 179 -0.15 3.31 9.43
N LEU A 180 1.02 2.79 9.09
CA LEU A 180 1.42 2.58 7.70
C LEU A 180 2.23 1.30 7.60
N CYS A 181 1.85 0.45 6.66
CA CYS A 181 2.62 -0.74 6.31
C CYS A 181 2.50 -1.02 4.83
N TRP A 182 3.40 -1.85 4.32
CA TRP A 182 3.30 -2.37 2.97
C TRP A 182 3.93 -3.75 2.85
N ALA A 183 3.53 -4.44 1.79
CA ALA A 183 4.14 -5.67 1.31
C ALA A 183 4.42 -5.59 -0.18
N VAL A 184 5.33 -6.44 -0.65
CA VAL A 184 5.60 -6.67 -2.06
C VAL A 184 5.33 -8.14 -2.33
N ILE A 185 4.38 -8.38 -3.23
CA ILE A 185 3.98 -9.71 -3.67
C ILE A 185 4.61 -9.91 -5.04
N ASP A 186 5.58 -10.82 -5.10
CA ASP A 186 6.40 -11.13 -6.26
C ASP A 186 5.96 -12.49 -6.83
N TYR A 187 5.50 -12.55 -8.08
CA TYR A 187 4.92 -13.77 -8.69
C TYR A 187 5.81 -14.47 -9.72
N ASP A 188 6.82 -13.83 -10.28
CA ASP A 188 7.66 -14.39 -11.35
C ASP A 188 6.81 -15.09 -12.46
N ALA A 189 7.31 -16.20 -13.03
CA ALA A 189 6.66 -16.92 -14.13
C ALA A 189 5.46 -17.79 -13.71
N ASP A 190 5.38 -18.22 -12.44
CA ASP A 190 4.35 -19.16 -11.98
C ASP A 190 3.13 -18.41 -11.38
N PRO A 191 1.99 -18.34 -12.07
CA PRO A 191 0.80 -17.67 -11.55
C PRO A 191 0.21 -18.31 -10.29
N GLN A 192 0.53 -19.57 -10.02
CA GLN A 192 -0.05 -20.29 -8.88
C GLN A 192 0.76 -20.08 -7.60
N ASN A 193 2.01 -19.63 -7.72
CA ASN A 193 2.96 -19.57 -6.64
C ASN A 193 3.77 -18.29 -6.73
N LYS A 194 3.60 -17.41 -5.74
CA LYS A 194 4.44 -16.22 -5.56
C LYS A 194 5.91 -16.64 -5.48
N ASP A 195 6.86 -15.96 -6.10
CA ASP A 195 8.27 -16.14 -5.76
C ASP A 195 8.52 -15.72 -4.31
N GLY A 196 7.93 -14.60 -3.87
CA GLY A 196 8.02 -14.14 -2.49
C GLY A 196 6.88 -13.24 -2.02
N PHE A 197 6.62 -13.28 -0.72
CA PHE A 197 5.76 -12.31 -0.03
C PHE A 197 6.60 -11.54 0.98
N TRP A 198 7.01 -10.33 0.62
CA TRP A 198 7.89 -9.50 1.44
C TRP A 198 7.07 -8.50 2.24
N ASN A 199 7.12 -8.56 3.56
CA ASN A 199 6.30 -7.74 4.44
C ASN A 199 7.16 -6.80 5.27
N LEU A 200 6.75 -5.54 5.39
CA LEU A 200 7.38 -4.60 6.32
C LEU A 200 6.96 -4.88 7.79
N SER A 201 5.77 -5.44 7.99
CA SER A 201 5.32 -5.93 9.30
C SER A 201 5.96 -7.28 9.61
N SER A 202 6.02 -7.62 10.90
CA SER A 202 6.30 -9.00 11.32
C SER A 202 5.11 -9.93 11.14
N GLU A 203 3.91 -9.38 10.93
CA GLU A 203 2.64 -10.10 10.85
C GLU A 203 2.10 -10.12 9.42
N HIS A 204 1.98 -11.32 8.84
CA HIS A 204 1.45 -11.51 7.49
C HIS A 204 0.05 -10.89 7.32
N THR A 205 -0.77 -10.94 8.36
CA THR A 205 -2.17 -10.47 8.35
C THR A 205 -2.33 -8.94 8.47
N MET A 206 -1.25 -8.17 8.33
CA MET A 206 -1.30 -6.69 8.28
C MET A 206 -2.22 -6.15 7.18
N TYR A 207 -2.44 -6.94 6.12
CA TYR A 207 -3.40 -6.62 5.05
C TYR A 207 -4.85 -6.44 5.53
N GLY A 208 -5.18 -6.87 6.75
CA GLY A 208 -6.55 -6.82 7.26
C GLY A 208 -6.72 -6.45 8.72
N ASN A 209 -5.63 -6.22 9.46
CA ASN A 209 -5.66 -5.75 10.83
C ASN A 209 -4.66 -4.61 11.06
N ALA A 210 -5.18 -3.44 11.42
CA ALA A 210 -4.42 -2.22 11.58
C ALA A 210 -3.51 -2.23 12.83
N ASP A 211 -3.73 -3.15 13.78
CA ASP A 211 -2.83 -3.36 14.93
C ASP A 211 -1.42 -3.77 14.50
N TYR A 212 -1.29 -4.35 13.31
CA TYR A 212 -0.03 -4.85 12.78
C TYR A 212 0.70 -3.85 11.89
N LEU A 213 0.17 -2.63 11.75
CA LEU A 213 0.81 -1.56 11.00
C LEU A 213 1.91 -0.91 11.83
N LEU A 214 2.95 -0.43 11.16
CA LEU A 214 3.99 0.33 11.83
C LEU A 214 3.50 1.74 12.12
N LYS A 215 3.80 2.20 13.33
CA LYS A 215 3.47 3.55 13.77
C LYS A 215 4.51 4.54 13.22
N MET A 216 4.16 5.22 12.14
CA MET A 216 5.02 6.21 11.48
C MET A 216 4.69 7.62 11.98
N ARG A 217 5.71 8.38 12.38
CA ARG A 217 5.54 9.77 12.79
C ARG A 217 5.69 10.70 11.58
N LEU A 218 4.70 11.56 11.36
CA LEU A 218 4.79 12.65 10.39
C LEU A 218 5.86 13.65 10.86
N MET A 219 7.04 13.56 10.27
CA MET A 219 8.18 14.39 10.65
C MET A 219 7.86 15.87 10.42
N PRO A 220 8.36 16.79 11.27
CA PRO A 220 8.14 18.23 11.09
C PRO A 220 8.48 18.68 9.67
N LEU A 221 7.74 19.67 9.16
CA LEU A 221 8.12 20.28 7.90
C LEU A 221 9.50 20.91 8.08
N ILE A 222 10.35 20.76 7.07
CA ILE A 222 11.68 21.37 7.10
C ILE A 222 11.47 22.89 7.15
N LYS A 223 11.62 23.48 8.34
CA LYS A 223 11.56 24.93 8.51
C LYS A 223 12.79 25.53 7.83
N ASN A 224 12.55 26.23 6.73
CA ASN A 224 13.50 27.03 5.94
C ASN A 224 14.58 26.25 5.17
N LYS A 225 14.48 26.28 3.85
CA LYS A 225 15.36 27.23 3.14
C LYS A 225 14.46 28.39 2.71
N LYS A 226 14.79 29.62 3.15
CA LYS A 226 14.33 30.81 2.43
C LYS A 226 14.73 30.63 0.95
N PRO A 227 13.92 31.11 -0.01
CA PRO A 227 14.34 31.13 -1.41
C PRO A 227 15.72 31.77 -1.56
#